data_AF-A0A318ETH0-F1
#
_entry.id   AF-A0A318ETH0-F1
#
_cell.length_a   1.000
_cell.length_b   1.000
_cell.length_c   1.000
_cell.angle_alpha   90.00
_cell.angle_beta   90.00
_cell.angle_gamma   90.00
#
_symmetry.space_group_name_H-M   'P 1'
#
loop_
_entity.id
_entity.type
_entity.pdbx_description
1 polymer ?
#
loop_
_entity_poly.entity_id
_entity_poly.type
_entity_poly.pdbx_seq_one_letter_code
_entity_poly.pdbx_strand_id
1 'polypeptide(L)'
;MNNPKLNNVYNESDKNNFVVMYNQFDITKEKKVRSKKLENENICKNSKEIIEYTDDVAEQVRALYDKIILNLEMYFQGEISMDDVNNELKQYYFTIKNYCIKTGVLDEKHDAYKSKILKDIYRNYRYNSVIVAANVNDAEGKNLAVKLFDDDLNDSNYFVYYNSNYYYECEKVRGALYDMVNRLALEENISDFDTESIDKRKRYVYDYGFNHAWLWNNKMNIENDVDINKNLVPPQNMQIFFKEKLTPQKDCKIVICCKDEHIELDIRLKEQDNYNLLEILQNNEHPIIQNEKLKDFLDSFYVSARIKNK
;
A
#
# COMPACT_ATOMS: atom_id res chain seq x y z
N MET A 1 21.79 19.98 30.12
CA MET A 1 20.94 19.45 31.22
C MET A 1 19.51 19.36 30.72
N ASN A 2 18.86 18.24 31.01
CA ASN A 2 17.46 17.85 30.73
C ASN A 2 17.21 17.07 29.42
N ASN A 3 17.47 15.76 29.50
CA ASN A 3 16.83 14.72 28.70
C ASN A 3 15.33 14.62 29.07
N PRO A 4 14.42 14.45 28.10
CA PRO A 4 13.13 13.84 28.36
C PRO A 4 13.27 12.32 28.35
N LYS A 5 12.75 11.69 29.40
CA LYS A 5 12.75 10.25 29.66
C LYS A 5 11.83 9.52 28.68
N LEU A 6 12.33 8.41 28.11
CA LEU A 6 11.50 7.33 27.58
C LEU A 6 10.68 6.73 28.73
N ASN A 7 9.37 6.95 28.72
CA ASN A 7 8.45 6.17 29.55
C ASN A 7 7.91 5.03 28.70
N ASN A 8 8.37 3.81 29.00
CA ASN A 8 7.68 2.58 28.61
C ASN A 8 6.29 2.58 29.25
N VAL A 9 5.24 2.61 28.44
CA VAL A 9 3.87 2.32 28.89
C VAL A 9 3.29 1.25 27.96
N TYR A 10 3.75 0.02 28.16
CA TYR A 10 2.94 -1.15 27.83
C TYR A 10 2.54 -1.78 29.15
N ASN A 11 1.28 -1.57 29.52
CA ASN A 11 0.63 -2.29 30.60
C ASN A 11 0.02 -3.55 29.98
N GLU A 12 0.44 -4.74 30.42
CA GLU A 12 -0.01 -6.03 29.89
C GLU A 12 -1.50 -6.36 30.17
N SER A 13 -2.29 -5.39 30.68
CA SER A 13 -3.70 -5.56 31.01
C SER A 13 -4.70 -4.93 30.03
N ASP A 14 -4.26 -4.20 28.99
CA ASP A 14 -5.16 -3.43 28.11
C ASP A 14 -5.57 -4.15 26.81
N LYS A 15 -5.78 -5.47 26.87
CA LYS A 15 -6.25 -6.26 25.71
C LYS A 15 -7.69 -5.97 25.26
N ASN A 16 -8.41 -5.01 25.85
CA ASN A 16 -9.82 -4.76 25.53
C ASN A 16 -10.30 -3.30 25.60
N ASN A 17 -9.42 -2.29 25.67
CA ASN A 17 -9.86 -0.89 25.73
C ASN A 17 -9.33 -0.08 24.54
N PHE A 18 -10.28 0.45 23.77
CA PHE A 18 -10.07 1.23 22.56
C PHE A 18 -9.51 2.61 22.88
N VAL A 19 -8.41 2.98 22.22
CA VAL A 19 -7.97 4.37 22.09
C VAL A 19 -7.86 4.68 20.60
N VAL A 20 -8.73 5.58 20.15
CA VAL A 20 -8.81 6.10 18.79
C VAL A 20 -7.81 7.26 18.67
N MET A 21 -6.88 7.17 17.72
CA MET A 21 -6.05 8.31 17.30
C MET A 21 -6.46 8.70 15.88
N TYR A 22 -7.15 9.84 15.75
CA TYR A 22 -7.47 10.44 14.46
C TYR A 22 -6.24 11.12 13.87
N ASN A 23 -5.97 10.91 12.58
CA ASN A 23 -5.31 11.93 11.75
C ASN A 23 -6.39 12.70 11.00
N GLN A 24 -6.42 14.01 11.27
CA GLN A 24 -7.41 14.97 10.79
C GLN A 24 -7.41 15.07 9.26
N PHE A 25 -8.53 14.74 8.64
CA PHE A 25 -8.99 15.41 7.44
C PHE A 25 -10.23 16.24 7.80
N ASP A 26 -10.10 17.55 7.62
CA ASP A 26 -11.14 18.56 7.81
C ASP A 26 -12.43 18.19 7.07
N ILE A 27 -13.51 17.96 7.83
CA ILE A 27 -14.88 18.01 7.29
C ILE A 27 -15.72 18.87 8.23
N THR A 28 -15.64 20.18 8.04
CA THR A 28 -16.71 21.08 8.47
C THR A 28 -17.91 20.87 7.55
N LYS A 29 -18.88 20.08 8.02
CA LYS A 29 -20.29 20.16 7.59
C LYS A 29 -21.18 19.46 8.60
N GLU A 30 -21.77 20.27 9.48
CA GLU A 30 -22.92 19.86 10.30
C GLU A 30 -24.01 19.25 9.42
N LYS A 31 -24.43 18.01 9.72
CA LYS A 31 -25.71 17.49 9.23
C LYS A 31 -26.51 16.84 10.36
N LYS A 32 -27.68 17.45 10.58
CA LYS A 32 -28.78 17.07 11.46
C LYS A 32 -29.10 15.58 11.39
N VAL A 33 -29.14 14.96 12.57
CA VAL A 33 -29.71 13.64 12.84
C VAL A 33 -31.19 13.62 12.43
N ARG A 34 -31.56 12.68 11.57
CA ARG A 34 -32.95 12.23 11.38
C ARG A 34 -32.97 10.70 11.42
N SER A 35 -33.31 10.17 12.59
CA SER A 35 -33.65 8.77 12.76
C SER A 35 -34.94 8.47 11.99
N LYS A 36 -34.88 7.54 11.05
CA LYS A 36 -36.06 6.84 10.51
C LYS A 36 -35.91 5.37 10.84
N LYS A 37 -36.76 4.89 11.75
CA LYS A 37 -37.08 3.46 11.88
C LYS A 37 -37.52 2.97 10.51
N LEU A 38 -36.84 1.95 9.97
CA LEU A 38 -37.39 1.15 8.87
C LEU A 38 -38.08 -0.07 9.49
N GLU A 39 -39.38 -0.13 9.28
CA GLU A 39 -40.22 -1.28 9.60
C GLU A 39 -39.94 -2.41 8.59
N ASN A 40 -39.76 -3.60 9.15
CA ASN A 40 -39.59 -4.86 8.45
C ASN A 40 -40.88 -5.26 7.72
N GLU A 41 -40.86 -5.35 6.39
CA GLU A 41 -41.71 -6.30 5.66
C GLU A 41 -40.99 -6.81 4.39
N ASN A 42 -40.72 -8.12 4.37
CA ASN A 42 -40.58 -9.02 3.21
C ASN A 42 -40.30 -8.39 1.84
N ILE A 43 -39.03 -8.21 1.47
CA ILE A 43 -38.62 -8.14 0.07
C ILE A 43 -37.33 -8.93 -0.11
N CYS A 44 -37.48 -10.23 -0.38
CA CYS A 44 -36.40 -11.03 -0.96
C CYS A 44 -36.96 -11.67 -2.24
N LYS A 45 -37.02 -10.85 -3.30
CA LYS A 45 -37.23 -11.30 -4.67
C LYS A 45 -36.37 -10.47 -5.61
N ASN A 46 -35.32 -11.09 -6.14
CA ASN A 46 -34.62 -10.77 -7.38
C ASN A 46 -34.51 -9.29 -7.74
N SER A 47 -33.64 -8.56 -7.05
CA SER A 47 -33.02 -7.38 -7.65
C SER A 47 -31.57 -7.24 -7.16
N LYS A 48 -30.74 -6.60 -7.98
CA LYS A 48 -29.39 -6.14 -7.61
C LYS A 48 -29.52 -5.02 -6.54
N GLU A 49 -30.08 -5.35 -5.39
CA GLU A 49 -30.22 -4.41 -4.29
C GLU A 49 -28.82 -4.08 -3.76
N ILE A 50 -28.50 -2.79 -3.75
CA ILE A 50 -27.29 -2.30 -3.08
C ILE A 50 -27.52 -2.55 -1.60
N ILE A 51 -26.92 -3.61 -1.08
CA ILE A 51 -26.92 -3.87 0.36
C ILE A 51 -26.04 -2.80 1.00
N GLU A 52 -26.64 -1.92 1.79
CA GLU A 52 -25.94 -0.92 2.61
C GLU A 52 -25.78 -1.44 4.04
N TYR A 53 -24.69 -1.05 4.71
CA TYR A 53 -24.52 -1.33 6.13
C TYR A 53 -25.37 -0.37 6.95
N THR A 54 -25.87 -0.82 8.11
CA THR A 54 -26.34 0.10 9.15
C THR A 54 -25.15 0.92 9.67
N ASP A 55 -25.40 2.10 10.25
CA ASP A 55 -24.34 2.97 10.77
C ASP A 55 -23.42 2.23 11.76
N ASP A 56 -24.00 1.42 12.64
CA ASP A 56 -23.27 0.64 13.64
C ASP A 56 -22.35 -0.41 13.01
N VAL A 57 -22.82 -1.14 11.98
CA VAL A 57 -21.99 -2.12 11.26
C VAL A 57 -20.91 -1.40 10.45
N ALA A 58 -21.22 -0.25 9.86
CA ALA A 58 -20.24 0.56 9.13
C ALA A 58 -19.14 1.09 10.06
N GLU A 59 -19.44 1.36 11.33
CA GLU A 59 -18.44 1.73 12.34
C GLU A 59 -17.55 0.54 12.73
N GLN A 60 -18.12 -0.65 12.96
CA GLN A 60 -17.34 -1.87 13.22
C GLN A 60 -16.41 -2.20 12.05
N VAL A 61 -16.92 -2.11 10.82
CA VAL A 61 -16.14 -2.31 9.60
C VAL A 61 -14.99 -1.29 9.52
N ARG A 62 -15.24 -0.01 9.86
CA ARG A 62 -14.20 1.04 9.91
C ARG A 62 -13.13 0.76 10.95
N ALA A 63 -13.52 0.38 12.17
CA ALA A 63 -12.56 0.05 13.23
C ALA A 63 -11.65 -1.13 12.87
N LEU A 64 -12.12 -2.03 12.01
CA LEU A 64 -11.32 -3.14 11.51
C LEU A 64 -10.40 -2.74 10.35
N TYR A 65 -10.64 -1.63 9.66
CA TYR A 65 -9.75 -1.14 8.60
C TYR A 65 -8.38 -0.74 9.12
N ASP A 66 -8.31 -0.07 10.26
CA ASP A 66 -7.03 0.29 10.88
C ASP A 66 -6.22 -0.96 11.24
N LYS A 67 -6.91 -2.04 11.66
CA LYS A 67 -6.27 -3.32 11.96
C LYS A 67 -5.77 -4.04 10.71
N ILE A 68 -6.47 -3.94 9.59
CA ILE A 68 -6.00 -4.46 8.29
C ILE A 68 -4.68 -3.79 7.91
N ILE A 69 -4.59 -2.46 8.06
CA ILE A 69 -3.37 -1.71 7.77
C ILE A 69 -2.23 -2.20 8.66
N LEU A 70 -2.44 -2.26 9.99
CA LEU A 70 -1.43 -2.74 10.93
C LEU A 70 -0.96 -4.17 10.62
N ASN A 71 -1.90 -5.08 10.34
CA ASN A 71 -1.59 -6.46 9.98
C ASN A 71 -0.72 -6.53 8.71
N LEU A 72 -1.03 -5.73 7.69
CA LEU A 72 -0.21 -5.64 6.47
C LEU A 72 1.14 -4.98 6.74
N GLU A 73 1.22 -3.95 7.59
CA GLU A 73 2.49 -3.30 7.96
C GLU A 73 3.46 -4.30 8.60
N MET A 74 2.98 -5.07 9.58
CA MET A 74 3.75 -6.14 10.21
C MET A 74 4.20 -7.19 9.18
N TYR A 75 3.35 -7.55 8.21
CA TYR A 75 3.71 -8.48 7.15
C TYR A 75 4.83 -7.93 6.25
N PHE A 76 4.70 -6.71 5.75
CA PHE A 76 5.70 -6.10 4.86
C PHE A 76 7.01 -5.75 5.58
N GLN A 77 6.98 -5.60 6.91
CA GLN A 77 8.18 -5.48 7.75
C GLN A 77 8.82 -6.84 8.10
N GLY A 78 8.18 -7.96 7.72
CA GLY A 78 8.67 -9.31 7.98
C GLY A 78 8.44 -9.80 9.42
N GLU A 79 7.57 -9.13 10.19
CA GLU A 79 7.26 -9.48 11.57
C GLU A 79 6.27 -10.64 11.68
N ILE A 80 5.38 -10.78 10.70
CA ILE A 80 4.38 -11.85 10.64
C ILE A 80 4.38 -12.55 9.27
N SER A 81 3.87 -13.77 9.24
CA SER A 81 3.78 -14.58 8.03
C SER A 81 2.50 -14.29 7.24
N MET A 82 2.44 -14.79 5.99
CA MET A 82 1.22 -14.75 5.18
C MET A 82 0.08 -15.56 5.82
N ASP A 83 0.40 -16.60 6.58
CA ASP A 83 -0.60 -17.39 7.31
C ASP A 83 -1.24 -16.56 8.44
N ASP A 84 -0.47 -15.72 9.12
CA ASP A 84 -0.98 -14.81 10.15
C ASP A 84 -1.94 -13.76 9.56
N VAL A 85 -1.59 -13.20 8.40
CA VAL A 85 -2.48 -12.29 7.66
C VAL A 85 -3.79 -12.98 7.27
N ASN A 86 -3.72 -14.21 6.75
CA ASN A 86 -4.92 -14.98 6.39
C ASN A 86 -5.78 -15.32 7.61
N ASN A 87 -5.15 -15.61 8.75
CA ASN A 87 -5.84 -15.87 10.01
C ASN A 87 -6.57 -14.61 10.52
N GLU A 88 -5.93 -13.44 10.48
CA GLU A 88 -6.59 -12.18 10.86
C GLU A 88 -7.74 -11.81 9.93
N LEU A 89 -7.57 -12.00 8.61
CA LEU A 89 -8.67 -11.84 7.65
C LEU A 89 -9.88 -12.71 8.03
N LYS A 90 -9.63 -14.00 8.33
CA LYS A 90 -10.68 -14.93 8.80
C LYS A 90 -11.35 -14.40 10.05
N GLN A 91 -10.57 -14.00 11.04
CA GLN A 91 -11.10 -13.48 12.31
C GLN A 91 -11.97 -12.22 12.11
N TYR A 92 -11.57 -11.30 11.22
CA TYR A 92 -12.38 -10.11 10.92
C TYR A 92 -13.70 -10.47 10.26
N TYR A 93 -13.70 -11.42 9.32
CA TYR A 93 -14.92 -11.91 8.70
C TYR A 93 -15.90 -12.43 9.75
N PHE A 94 -15.46 -13.35 10.62
CA PHE A 94 -16.33 -13.92 11.65
C PHE A 94 -16.74 -12.89 12.70
N THR A 95 -15.87 -11.94 13.04
CA THR A 95 -16.20 -10.87 14.00
C THR A 95 -17.35 -10.00 13.49
N ILE A 96 -17.27 -9.52 12.25
CA ILE A 96 -18.34 -8.70 11.65
C ILE A 96 -19.60 -9.54 11.48
N LYS A 97 -19.48 -10.77 10.97
CA LYS A 97 -20.62 -11.68 10.77
C LYS A 97 -21.37 -11.91 12.08
N ASN A 98 -20.64 -12.30 13.14
CA ASN A 98 -21.23 -12.58 14.45
C ASN A 98 -21.83 -11.34 15.10
N TYR A 99 -21.21 -10.17 14.92
CA TYR A 99 -21.79 -8.90 15.36
C TYR A 99 -23.15 -8.66 14.69
N CYS A 100 -23.23 -8.80 13.37
CA CYS A 100 -24.47 -8.57 12.62
C CYS A 100 -25.58 -9.56 12.99
N ILE A 101 -25.25 -10.83 13.26
CA ILE A 101 -26.21 -11.83 13.75
C ILE A 101 -26.72 -11.42 15.14
N LYS A 102 -25.80 -11.06 16.06
CA LYS A 102 -26.16 -10.68 17.45
C LYS A 102 -27.02 -9.44 17.53
N THR A 103 -26.82 -8.46 16.65
CA THR A 103 -27.61 -7.22 16.61
C THR A 103 -28.92 -7.37 15.83
N GLY A 104 -29.20 -8.56 15.29
CA GLY A 104 -30.41 -8.82 14.49
C GLY A 104 -30.39 -8.13 13.12
N VAL A 105 -29.24 -7.60 12.69
CA VAL A 105 -29.05 -7.05 11.33
C VAL A 105 -29.07 -8.17 10.30
N LEU A 106 -28.73 -9.40 10.69
CA LEU A 106 -28.78 -10.60 9.85
C LEU A 106 -29.54 -11.73 10.51
N ASP A 107 -30.23 -12.52 9.68
CA ASP A 107 -30.43 -13.93 9.95
C ASP A 107 -29.27 -14.75 9.34
N GLU A 108 -29.02 -15.96 9.86
CA GLU A 108 -27.91 -16.82 9.43
C GLU A 108 -27.98 -17.27 7.95
N LYS A 109 -29.09 -17.02 7.25
CA LYS A 109 -29.39 -17.50 5.89
C LYS A 109 -29.19 -16.42 4.81
N HIS A 110 -28.72 -15.21 5.14
CA HIS A 110 -28.51 -14.13 4.17
C HIS A 110 -27.18 -14.24 3.41
N ASP A 111 -27.12 -15.08 2.37
CA ASP A 111 -25.93 -15.27 1.53
C ASP A 111 -25.42 -13.99 0.88
N ALA A 112 -26.33 -13.12 0.42
CA ALA A 112 -25.96 -11.86 -0.22
C ALA A 112 -25.18 -10.92 0.72
N TYR A 113 -25.51 -10.93 2.02
CA TYR A 113 -24.82 -10.11 3.01
C TYR A 113 -23.48 -10.72 3.44
N LYS A 114 -23.44 -12.04 3.66
CA LYS A 114 -22.17 -12.77 3.87
C LYS A 114 -21.20 -12.51 2.71
N SER A 115 -21.70 -12.55 1.48
CA SER A 115 -20.95 -12.21 0.26
C SER A 115 -20.44 -10.76 0.31
N LYS A 116 -21.29 -9.80 0.72
CA LYS A 116 -20.90 -8.40 0.85
C LYS A 116 -19.78 -8.18 1.89
N ILE A 117 -19.89 -8.74 3.10
CA ILE A 117 -18.84 -8.62 4.13
C ILE A 117 -17.52 -9.13 3.58
N LEU A 118 -17.53 -10.33 3.00
CA LEU A 118 -16.31 -10.96 2.50
C LEU A 118 -15.69 -10.18 1.32
N LYS A 119 -16.52 -9.65 0.42
CA LYS A 119 -16.10 -8.75 -0.67
C LYS A 119 -15.48 -7.45 -0.16
N ASP A 120 -16.09 -6.84 0.87
CA ASP A 120 -15.59 -5.60 1.44
C ASP A 120 -14.25 -5.83 2.16
N ILE A 121 -14.10 -6.92 2.91
CA ILE A 121 -12.82 -7.31 3.53
C ILE A 121 -11.75 -7.55 2.45
N TYR A 122 -12.05 -8.39 1.45
CA TYR A 122 -11.13 -8.69 0.34
C TYR A 122 -10.63 -7.41 -0.33
N ARG A 123 -11.57 -6.51 -0.69
CA ARG A 123 -11.24 -5.23 -1.32
C ARG A 123 -10.31 -4.39 -0.46
N ASN A 124 -10.56 -4.30 0.85
CA ASN A 124 -9.74 -3.49 1.75
C ASN A 124 -8.34 -4.07 1.93
N TYR A 125 -8.19 -5.38 2.11
CA TYR A 125 -6.86 -6.00 2.15
C TYR A 125 -6.08 -5.78 0.84
N ARG A 126 -6.73 -6.00 -0.31
CA ARG A 126 -6.10 -5.80 -1.63
C ARG A 126 -5.67 -4.35 -1.86
N TYR A 127 -6.51 -3.40 -1.49
CA TYR A 127 -6.23 -1.97 -1.66
C TYR A 127 -5.11 -1.51 -0.72
N ASN A 128 -5.21 -1.87 0.57
CA ASN A 128 -4.25 -1.46 1.57
C ASN A 128 -2.91 -2.15 1.42
N SER A 129 -2.82 -3.37 0.86
CA SER A 129 -1.52 -4.02 0.65
C SER A 129 -0.61 -3.20 -0.25
N VAL A 130 -1.17 -2.60 -1.31
CA VAL A 130 -0.44 -1.72 -2.24
C VAL A 130 0.00 -0.43 -1.55
N ILE A 131 -0.87 0.18 -0.72
CA ILE A 131 -0.55 1.41 0.02
C ILE A 131 0.56 1.16 1.03
N VAL A 132 0.39 0.12 1.86
CA VAL A 132 1.34 -0.23 2.90
C VAL A 132 2.69 -0.56 2.27
N ALA A 133 2.73 -1.37 1.21
CA ALA A 133 3.95 -1.68 0.48
C ALA A 133 4.66 -0.41 -0.02
N ALA A 134 3.92 0.55 -0.58
CA ALA A 134 4.49 1.83 -1.04
C ALA A 134 5.02 2.68 0.12
N ASN A 135 4.35 2.68 1.28
CA ASN A 135 4.78 3.39 2.48
C ASN A 135 6.04 2.77 3.08
N VAL A 136 6.10 1.44 3.18
CA VAL A 136 7.28 0.72 3.68
C VAL A 136 8.47 0.93 2.75
N ASN A 137 8.25 0.88 1.43
CA ASN A 137 9.27 1.26 0.44
C ASN A 137 9.79 2.68 0.68
N ASP A 138 8.92 3.68 0.83
CA ASP A 138 9.32 5.06 1.09
C ASP A 138 10.12 5.20 2.41
N ALA A 139 9.68 4.52 3.48
CA ALA A 139 10.39 4.50 4.75
C ALA A 139 11.79 3.85 4.63
N GLU A 140 11.93 2.76 3.87
CA GLU A 140 13.21 2.14 3.57
C GLU A 140 14.14 3.12 2.83
N GLY A 141 13.62 3.83 1.82
CA GLY A 141 14.34 4.85 1.08
C GLY A 141 14.83 6.01 1.95
N LYS A 142 13.96 6.51 2.86
CA LYS A 142 14.33 7.54 3.86
C LYS A 142 15.49 7.09 4.73
N ASN A 143 15.42 5.86 5.26
CA ASN A 143 16.48 5.29 6.08
C ASN A 143 17.79 5.14 5.30
N LEU A 144 17.71 4.76 4.01
CA LEU A 144 18.89 4.66 3.14
C LEU A 144 19.50 6.04 2.86
N ALA A 145 18.67 7.06 2.63
CA ALA A 145 19.13 8.44 2.43
C ALA A 145 19.91 8.96 3.66
N VAL A 146 19.39 8.75 4.87
CA VAL A 146 20.09 9.11 6.12
C VAL A 146 21.42 8.38 6.23
N LYS A 147 21.44 7.06 5.99
CA LYS A 147 22.67 6.24 6.09
C LYS A 147 23.76 6.64 5.09
N LEU A 148 23.39 6.98 3.86
CA LEU A 148 24.35 7.22 2.78
C LEU A 148 24.84 8.68 2.69
N PHE A 149 24.09 9.65 3.23
CA PHE A 149 24.38 11.08 3.06
C PHE A 149 24.49 11.86 4.36
N ASP A 150 24.30 11.22 5.51
CA ASP A 150 24.25 11.89 6.83
C ASP A 150 23.20 13.03 6.85
N ASP A 151 22.13 12.83 6.08
CA ASP A 151 21.03 13.77 5.93
C ASP A 151 20.22 13.84 7.22
N ASP A 152 19.84 15.05 7.63
CA ASP A 152 18.74 15.22 8.58
C ASP A 152 17.45 14.64 7.98
N LEU A 153 16.65 13.94 8.80
CA LEU A 153 15.38 13.34 8.37
C LEU A 153 14.44 14.32 7.66
N ASN A 154 14.55 15.62 7.94
CA ASN A 154 13.77 16.69 7.31
C ASN A 154 14.27 17.10 5.91
N ASP A 155 15.56 16.94 5.62
CA ASP A 155 16.18 17.19 4.30
C ASP A 155 16.15 15.95 3.39
N SER A 156 15.70 14.81 3.92
CA SER A 156 15.50 13.56 3.18
C SER A 156 14.44 13.63 2.07
N ASN A 157 13.80 14.77 1.79
CA ASN A 157 12.72 14.87 0.81
C ASN A 157 13.15 14.81 -0.67
N TYR A 158 14.44 14.68 -0.97
CA TYR A 158 15.00 14.72 -2.34
C TYR A 158 15.65 13.41 -2.78
N PHE A 159 15.03 12.28 -2.48
CA PHE A 159 15.43 10.99 -3.04
C PHE A 159 14.27 10.31 -3.77
N VAL A 160 14.62 9.34 -4.60
CA VAL A 160 13.72 8.38 -5.22
C VAL A 160 14.24 7.00 -4.85
N TYR A 161 13.39 6.15 -4.28
CA TYR A 161 13.74 4.78 -3.92
C TYR A 161 12.70 3.80 -4.42
N TYR A 162 13.14 2.76 -5.11
CA TYR A 162 12.29 1.69 -5.63
C TYR A 162 12.87 0.34 -5.22
N ASN A 163 12.07 -0.51 -4.57
CA ASN A 163 12.43 -1.88 -4.26
C ASN A 163 11.38 -2.84 -4.87
N SER A 164 11.84 -3.61 -5.87
CA SER A 164 11.01 -4.58 -6.61
C SER A 164 10.42 -5.68 -5.72
N ASN A 165 11.00 -5.96 -4.55
CA ASN A 165 10.46 -6.99 -3.66
C ASN A 165 9.03 -6.66 -3.23
N TYR A 166 8.72 -5.39 -3.00
CA TYR A 166 7.35 -4.97 -2.64
C TYR A 166 6.34 -5.19 -3.76
N TYR A 167 6.75 -5.12 -5.04
CA TYR A 167 5.90 -5.52 -6.15
C TYR A 167 5.52 -7.00 -6.03
N TYR A 168 6.51 -7.87 -5.85
CA TYR A 168 6.29 -9.31 -5.75
C TYR A 168 5.54 -9.71 -4.48
N GLU A 169 5.79 -9.05 -3.35
CA GLU A 169 5.01 -9.28 -2.12
C GLU A 169 3.55 -8.84 -2.28
N CYS A 170 3.26 -7.74 -2.99
CA CYS A 170 1.88 -7.37 -3.31
C CYS A 170 1.16 -8.47 -4.14
N GLU A 171 1.86 -9.04 -5.14
CA GLU A 171 1.30 -10.12 -5.96
C GLU A 171 1.09 -11.42 -5.14
N LYS A 172 2.01 -11.75 -4.22
CA LYS A 172 1.84 -12.87 -3.29
C LYS A 172 0.63 -12.68 -2.37
N VAL A 173 0.52 -11.50 -1.75
CA VAL A 173 -0.63 -11.15 -0.91
C VAL A 173 -1.92 -11.25 -1.72
N ARG A 174 -1.95 -10.73 -2.94
CA ARG A 174 -3.14 -10.83 -3.81
C ARG A 174 -3.55 -12.28 -4.07
N GLY A 175 -2.60 -13.15 -4.41
CA GLY A 175 -2.87 -14.58 -4.63
C GLY A 175 -3.39 -15.26 -3.36
N ALA A 176 -2.73 -15.03 -2.22
CA ALA A 176 -3.13 -15.61 -0.94
C ALA A 176 -4.52 -15.15 -0.49
N LEU A 177 -4.83 -13.85 -0.64
CA LEU A 177 -6.14 -13.30 -0.36
C LEU A 177 -7.21 -13.94 -1.23
N TYR A 178 -6.97 -14.10 -2.53
CA TYR A 178 -7.90 -14.75 -3.46
C TYR A 178 -8.23 -16.18 -3.00
N ASP A 179 -7.21 -16.99 -2.71
CA ASP A 179 -7.39 -18.36 -2.25
C ASP A 179 -8.17 -18.41 -0.93
N MET A 180 -7.83 -17.52 -0.01
CA MET A 180 -8.44 -17.47 1.32
C MET A 180 -9.91 -17.08 1.28
N VAL A 181 -10.29 -16.07 0.51
CA VAL A 181 -11.70 -15.64 0.43
C VAL A 181 -12.56 -16.64 -0.32
N ASN A 182 -12.02 -17.32 -1.34
CA ASN A 182 -12.75 -18.41 -2.00
C ASN A 182 -12.97 -19.60 -1.06
N ARG A 183 -11.96 -19.94 -0.25
CA ARG A 183 -12.13 -20.96 0.80
C ARG A 183 -13.20 -20.58 1.81
N LEU A 184 -13.18 -19.33 2.31
CA LEU A 184 -14.20 -18.84 3.24
C LEU A 184 -15.60 -18.81 2.62
N ALA A 185 -15.72 -18.45 1.35
CA ALA A 185 -17.00 -18.47 0.64
C ALA A 185 -17.59 -19.89 0.57
N LEU A 186 -16.75 -20.90 0.32
CA LEU A 186 -17.15 -22.31 0.36
C LEU A 186 -17.54 -22.75 1.77
N GLU A 187 -16.73 -22.42 2.79
CA GLU A 187 -17.04 -22.72 4.20
C GLU A 187 -18.39 -22.15 4.64
N GLU A 188 -18.75 -20.97 4.12
CA GLU A 188 -19.98 -20.24 4.47
C GLU A 188 -21.16 -20.52 3.53
N ASN A 189 -21.00 -21.45 2.59
CA ASN A 189 -21.99 -21.81 1.56
C ASN A 189 -22.49 -20.60 0.74
N ILE A 190 -21.61 -19.63 0.46
CA ILE A 190 -21.96 -18.46 -0.35
C ILE A 190 -21.94 -18.87 -1.83
N SER A 191 -23.13 -19.02 -2.44
CA SER A 191 -23.23 -19.26 -3.88
C SER A 191 -22.73 -18.05 -4.69
N ASP A 192 -22.05 -18.31 -5.81
CA ASP A 192 -21.61 -17.29 -6.78
C ASP A 192 -20.73 -16.17 -6.20
N PHE A 193 -19.83 -16.51 -5.27
CA PHE A 193 -18.82 -15.56 -4.81
C PHE A 193 -17.84 -15.21 -5.93
N ASP A 194 -17.73 -13.92 -6.23
CA ASP A 194 -16.92 -13.39 -7.33
C ASP A 194 -15.98 -12.29 -6.83
N THR A 195 -14.68 -12.51 -7.01
CA THR A 195 -13.62 -11.52 -6.78
C THR A 195 -13.25 -10.75 -8.05
N GLU A 196 -13.61 -11.24 -9.23
CA GLU A 196 -13.20 -10.65 -10.51
C GLU A 196 -13.82 -9.26 -10.71
N SER A 197 -15.07 -9.07 -10.28
CA SER A 197 -15.71 -7.75 -10.26
C SER A 197 -15.06 -6.74 -9.31
N ILE A 198 -14.23 -7.18 -8.37
CA ILE A 198 -13.41 -6.31 -7.51
C ILE A 198 -12.08 -6.04 -8.20
N ASP A 199 -11.43 -7.07 -8.71
CA ASP A 199 -10.12 -6.99 -9.36
C ASP A 199 -10.13 -6.16 -10.66
N LYS A 200 -11.26 -6.15 -11.38
CA LYS A 200 -11.44 -5.34 -12.60
C LYS A 200 -11.77 -3.88 -12.31
N ARG A 201 -12.13 -3.52 -11.06
CA ARG A 201 -12.38 -2.11 -10.72
C ARG A 201 -11.07 -1.36 -10.71
N LYS A 202 -11.04 -0.25 -11.44
CA LYS A 202 -9.87 0.60 -11.62
C LYS A 202 -10.20 2.04 -11.23
N ARG A 203 -10.76 2.22 -10.03
CA ARG A 203 -11.31 3.51 -9.57
C ARG A 203 -10.25 4.39 -8.93
N TYR A 204 -9.29 3.78 -8.23
CA TYR A 204 -8.22 4.46 -7.52
C TYR A 204 -6.85 3.98 -8.02
N VAL A 205 -5.82 4.81 -7.86
CA VAL A 205 -4.45 4.50 -8.31
C VAL A 205 -3.93 3.18 -7.73
N TYR A 206 -4.26 2.91 -6.47
CA TYR A 206 -3.86 1.69 -5.77
C TYR A 206 -4.58 0.42 -6.28
N ASP A 207 -5.66 0.56 -7.06
CA ASP A 207 -6.32 -0.59 -7.69
C ASP A 207 -5.44 -1.23 -8.79
N TYR A 208 -4.46 -0.46 -9.31
CA TYR A 208 -3.60 -0.83 -10.43
C TYR A 208 -2.26 -1.47 -10.02
N GLY A 209 -2.00 -1.64 -8.72
CA GLY A 209 -0.82 -2.35 -8.19
C GLY A 209 0.34 -1.44 -7.76
N PHE A 210 1.39 -2.06 -7.24
CA PHE A 210 2.53 -1.38 -6.59
C PHE A 210 3.20 -0.33 -7.46
N ASN A 211 3.53 -0.64 -8.73
CA ASN A 211 4.24 0.31 -9.60
C ASN A 211 3.45 1.59 -9.84
N HIS A 212 2.12 1.49 -9.96
CA HIS A 212 1.25 2.67 -10.08
C HIS A 212 1.25 3.52 -8.82
N ALA A 213 1.15 2.88 -7.65
CA ALA A 213 1.18 3.55 -6.36
C ALA A 213 2.51 4.25 -6.10
N TRP A 214 3.62 3.54 -6.37
CA TRP A 214 4.96 4.07 -6.26
C TRP A 214 5.17 5.29 -7.16
N LEU A 215 4.79 5.19 -8.44
CA LEU A 215 4.88 6.32 -9.37
C LEU A 215 4.11 7.51 -8.85
N TRP A 216 2.86 7.29 -8.42
CA TRP A 216 2.00 8.34 -7.90
C TRP A 216 2.61 9.07 -6.69
N ASN A 217 3.17 8.31 -5.74
CA ASN A 217 3.81 8.88 -4.55
C ASN A 217 5.06 9.69 -4.90
N ASN A 218 5.74 9.36 -5.99
CA ASN A 218 6.99 10.02 -6.40
C ASN A 218 6.80 11.08 -7.50
N LYS A 219 5.59 11.29 -8.04
CA LYS A 219 5.29 12.27 -9.10
C LYS A 219 5.75 13.71 -8.83
N MET A 220 5.89 14.08 -7.56
CA MET A 220 6.41 15.41 -7.22
C MET A 220 7.94 15.42 -7.29
N ASN A 221 8.60 14.39 -6.77
CA ASN A 221 10.08 14.26 -6.72
C ASN A 221 10.70 13.84 -8.05
N ILE A 222 9.86 13.39 -8.96
CA ILE A 222 10.17 12.99 -10.31
C ILE A 222 9.31 13.88 -11.21
N GLU A 223 9.86 14.97 -11.78
CA GLU A 223 9.05 15.84 -12.65
C GLU A 223 8.47 15.06 -13.84
N ASN A 224 7.14 15.16 -14.02
CA ASN A 224 6.23 14.85 -15.14
C ASN A 224 6.45 13.67 -16.13
N ASP A 225 7.65 13.13 -16.34
CA ASP A 225 7.95 12.29 -17.50
C ASP A 225 8.53 10.90 -17.16
N VAL A 226 8.48 10.46 -15.89
CA VAL A 226 8.72 9.02 -15.64
C VAL A 226 7.52 8.22 -16.11
N ASP A 227 7.66 7.74 -17.33
CA ASP A 227 6.80 6.74 -17.95
C ASP A 227 7.38 5.35 -17.66
N ILE A 228 7.52 4.99 -16.37
CA ILE A 228 7.62 3.57 -16.04
C ILE A 228 6.34 2.97 -16.58
N ASN A 229 6.47 2.10 -17.57
CA ASN A 229 5.35 1.37 -18.11
C ASN A 229 4.67 0.70 -16.91
N LYS A 230 3.48 1.17 -16.57
CA LYS A 230 2.87 0.89 -15.27
C LYS A 230 2.42 -0.58 -15.15
N ASN A 231 2.47 -1.30 -16.27
CA ASN A 231 2.23 -2.74 -16.39
C ASN A 231 3.53 -3.54 -16.49
N LEU A 232 4.70 -2.88 -16.41
CA LEU A 232 5.99 -3.54 -16.47
C LEU A 232 6.21 -4.34 -15.19
N VAL A 233 6.62 -5.60 -15.36
CA VAL A 233 7.03 -6.46 -14.26
C VAL A 233 8.51 -6.15 -13.99
N PRO A 234 8.88 -5.62 -12.81
CA PRO A 234 10.27 -5.31 -12.49
C PRO A 234 11.10 -6.61 -12.39
N PRO A 235 12.41 -6.58 -12.61
CA PRO A 235 13.29 -7.68 -12.24
C PRO A 235 13.22 -8.00 -10.74
N GLN A 236 13.29 -9.27 -10.36
CA GLN A 236 13.36 -9.68 -8.95
C GLN A 236 14.66 -9.22 -8.29
N ASN A 237 14.59 -8.93 -6.98
CA ASN A 237 15.72 -8.53 -6.15
C ASN A 237 16.44 -7.29 -6.68
N MET A 238 15.70 -6.39 -7.32
CA MET A 238 16.18 -5.10 -7.79
C MET A 238 15.79 -3.98 -6.82
N GLN A 239 16.75 -3.13 -6.50
CA GLN A 239 16.57 -1.88 -5.77
C GLN A 239 17.25 -0.75 -6.53
N ILE A 240 16.58 0.39 -6.62
CA ILE A 240 17.09 1.60 -7.24
C ILE A 240 16.95 2.73 -6.24
N PHE A 241 18.04 3.43 -5.98
CA PHE A 241 18.07 4.63 -5.16
C PHE A 241 18.73 5.75 -5.97
N PHE A 242 18.08 6.90 -6.01
CA PHE A 242 18.63 8.11 -6.60
C PHE A 242 18.46 9.25 -5.60
N LYS A 243 19.51 10.05 -5.40
CA LYS A 243 19.43 11.26 -4.58
C LYS A 243 20.36 12.34 -5.11
N GLU A 244 19.85 13.56 -5.14
CA GLU A 244 20.65 14.75 -5.39
C GLU A 244 21.34 15.18 -4.09
N LYS A 245 22.67 15.40 -4.14
CA LYS A 245 23.40 16.01 -3.02
C LYS A 245 23.08 17.49 -3.00
N LEU A 246 22.91 18.05 -1.80
CA LEU A 246 22.66 19.48 -1.57
C LEU A 246 23.93 20.32 -1.79
N THR A 247 24.53 20.22 -2.97
CA THR A 247 25.73 20.97 -3.39
C THR A 247 25.38 21.96 -4.50
N PRO A 248 26.08 23.12 -4.59
CA PRO A 248 25.91 24.04 -5.71
C PRO A 248 26.12 23.38 -7.09
N GLN A 249 26.89 22.30 -7.13
CA GLN A 249 27.27 21.59 -8.34
C GLN A 249 26.28 20.49 -8.77
N LYS A 250 25.18 20.27 -8.01
CA LYS A 250 24.17 19.23 -8.28
C LYS A 250 24.77 17.84 -8.51
N ASP A 251 25.74 17.49 -7.68
CA ASP A 251 26.26 16.13 -7.68
C ASP A 251 25.14 15.19 -7.18
N CYS A 252 24.88 14.10 -7.89
CA CYS A 252 23.88 13.10 -7.54
C CYS A 252 24.55 11.76 -7.27
N LYS A 253 23.87 10.91 -6.52
CA LYS A 253 24.24 9.52 -6.35
C LYS A 253 23.15 8.63 -6.90
N ILE A 254 23.57 7.61 -7.64
CA ILE A 254 22.74 6.49 -8.03
C ILE A 254 23.29 5.26 -7.34
N VAL A 255 22.41 4.52 -6.67
CA VAL A 255 22.70 3.17 -6.19
C VAL A 255 21.71 2.21 -6.84
N ILE A 256 22.22 1.19 -7.52
CA ILE A 256 21.39 0.13 -8.12
C ILE A 256 21.91 -1.20 -7.60
N CYS A 257 21.02 -1.95 -6.96
CA CYS A 257 21.28 -3.33 -6.54
C CYS A 257 20.39 -4.24 -7.38
N CYS A 258 20.96 -5.28 -7.99
CA CYS A 258 20.19 -6.34 -8.63
C CYS A 258 20.82 -7.69 -8.34
N LYS A 259 20.17 -8.52 -7.51
CA LYS A 259 20.75 -9.77 -7.01
C LYS A 259 22.12 -9.54 -6.34
N ASP A 260 23.19 -10.07 -6.93
CA ASP A 260 24.57 -9.96 -6.43
C ASP A 260 25.32 -8.75 -7.02
N GLU A 261 24.69 -8.02 -7.96
CA GLU A 261 25.28 -6.85 -8.60
C GLU A 261 24.95 -5.59 -7.80
N HIS A 262 25.97 -4.81 -7.47
CA HIS A 262 25.86 -3.55 -6.75
C HIS A 262 26.59 -2.45 -7.51
N ILE A 263 25.87 -1.35 -7.76
CA ILE A 263 26.36 -0.20 -8.50
C ILE A 263 26.23 1.02 -7.61
N GLU A 264 27.29 1.79 -7.56
CA GLU A 264 27.30 3.10 -6.93
C GLU A 264 27.98 4.08 -7.89
N LEU A 265 27.24 5.09 -8.34
CA LEU A 265 27.74 6.12 -9.24
C LEU A 265 27.51 7.50 -8.63
N ASP A 266 28.58 8.27 -8.53
CA ASP A 266 28.51 9.71 -8.33
C ASP A 266 28.50 10.37 -9.71
N ILE A 267 27.38 11.02 -10.05
CA ILE A 267 27.20 11.69 -11.34
C ILE A 267 26.95 13.18 -11.14
N ARG A 268 27.33 14.00 -12.11
CA ARG A 268 26.97 15.41 -12.13
C ARG A 268 25.92 15.65 -13.21
N LEU A 269 24.73 16.07 -12.80
CA LEU A 269 23.65 16.41 -13.71
C LEU A 269 23.70 17.90 -14.07
N LYS A 270 23.52 18.22 -15.34
CA LYS A 270 23.35 19.60 -15.83
C LYS A 270 21.90 20.05 -15.64
N GLU A 271 21.70 21.35 -15.40
CA GLU A 271 20.36 21.95 -15.28
C GLU A 271 19.64 21.86 -16.63
N GLN A 272 18.46 21.20 -16.65
CA GLN A 272 17.44 21.12 -17.73
C GLN A 272 17.18 19.76 -18.40
N ASP A 273 17.88 18.67 -18.05
CA ASP A 273 17.64 17.37 -18.70
C ASP A 273 16.94 16.35 -17.77
N ASN A 274 15.97 15.63 -18.33
CA ASN A 274 15.52 14.34 -17.82
C ASN A 274 16.53 13.29 -18.27
N TYR A 275 17.17 12.60 -17.32
CA TYR A 275 18.20 11.60 -17.61
C TYR A 275 17.60 10.21 -17.50
N ASN A 276 17.69 9.44 -18.59
CA ASN A 276 17.36 8.03 -18.56
C ASN A 276 18.47 7.25 -17.80
N LEU A 277 18.10 6.41 -16.82
CA LEU A 277 19.08 5.64 -16.06
C LEU A 277 19.90 4.67 -16.92
N LEU A 278 19.29 4.07 -17.93
CA LEU A 278 19.99 3.20 -18.88
C LEU A 278 21.05 3.98 -19.65
N GLU A 279 20.73 5.18 -20.15
CA GLU A 279 21.70 6.04 -20.84
C GLU A 279 22.86 6.45 -19.94
N ILE A 280 22.58 6.79 -18.67
CA ILE A 280 23.63 7.09 -17.67
C ILE A 280 24.58 5.89 -17.53
N LEU A 281 24.03 4.68 -17.37
CA LEU A 281 24.85 3.47 -17.20
C LEU A 281 25.63 3.11 -18.46
N GLN A 282 25.06 3.32 -19.64
CA GLN A 282 25.74 3.12 -20.92
C GLN A 282 26.92 4.07 -21.10
N ASN A 283 26.73 5.35 -20.77
CA ASN A 283 27.79 6.37 -20.85
C ASN A 283 28.93 6.13 -19.85
N ASN A 284 28.66 5.39 -18.77
CA ASN A 284 29.66 4.97 -17.78
C ASN A 284 30.18 3.54 -18.03
N GLU A 285 29.85 2.93 -19.19
CA GLU A 285 30.28 1.58 -19.59
C GLU A 285 30.03 0.49 -18.53
N HIS A 286 28.97 0.64 -17.72
CA HIS A 286 28.75 -0.25 -16.59
C HIS A 286 28.29 -1.65 -17.06
N PRO A 287 28.91 -2.77 -16.59
CA PRO A 287 28.61 -4.13 -17.07
C PRO A 287 27.13 -4.55 -16.99
N ILE A 288 26.38 -3.98 -16.04
CA ILE A 288 24.97 -4.27 -15.81
C ILE A 288 24.07 -4.02 -17.03
N ILE A 289 24.50 -3.17 -17.98
CA ILE A 289 23.75 -2.92 -19.22
C ILE A 289 23.66 -4.17 -20.10
N GLN A 290 24.46 -5.20 -19.83
CA GLN A 290 24.39 -6.50 -20.49
C GLN A 290 23.23 -7.37 -19.95
N ASN A 291 22.60 -6.99 -18.83
CA ASN A 291 21.42 -7.67 -18.30
C ASN A 291 20.16 -7.21 -19.03
N GLU A 292 19.72 -7.99 -20.02
CA GLU A 292 18.57 -7.66 -20.88
C GLU A 292 17.28 -7.39 -20.09
N LYS A 293 17.03 -8.12 -19.00
CA LYS A 293 15.82 -7.91 -18.17
C LYS A 293 15.85 -6.58 -17.42
N LEU A 294 17.04 -6.13 -17.02
CA LEU A 294 17.21 -4.86 -16.33
C LEU A 294 17.10 -3.69 -17.33
N LYS A 295 17.58 -3.89 -18.56
CA LYS A 295 17.57 -2.89 -19.62
C LYS A 295 16.17 -2.34 -19.87
N ASP A 296 15.17 -3.19 -20.08
CA ASP A 296 13.79 -2.76 -20.35
C ASP A 296 13.19 -1.94 -19.19
N PHE A 297 13.55 -2.28 -17.95
CA PHE A 297 13.09 -1.55 -16.78
C PHE A 297 13.77 -0.20 -16.63
N LEU A 298 15.10 -0.16 -16.79
CA LEU A 298 15.88 1.06 -16.69
C LEU A 298 15.60 2.04 -17.84
N ASP A 299 15.25 1.53 -19.02
CA ASP A 299 14.83 2.35 -20.16
C ASP A 299 13.53 3.13 -19.85
N SER A 300 12.72 2.62 -18.93
CA SER A 300 11.50 3.29 -18.47
C SER A 300 11.72 4.20 -17.25
N PHE A 301 12.96 4.29 -16.74
CA PHE A 301 13.29 5.01 -15.51
C PHE A 301 14.09 6.27 -15.81
N TYR A 302 13.44 7.43 -15.63
CA TYR A 302 14.05 8.74 -15.78
C TYR A 302 14.26 9.41 -14.41
N VAL A 303 15.33 10.18 -14.28
CA VAL A 303 15.61 11.01 -13.11
C VAL A 303 15.90 12.44 -13.57
N SER A 304 15.43 13.44 -12.83
CA SER A 304 15.68 14.85 -13.16
C SER A 304 16.39 15.56 -12.02
N ALA A 305 17.27 16.49 -12.37
CA ALA A 305 17.89 17.41 -11.41
C ALA A 305 16.93 18.58 -11.19
N ARG A 306 16.41 18.76 -9.97
CA ARG A 306 15.44 19.83 -9.71
C ARG A 306 16.09 21.21 -9.87
N ILE A 307 15.30 22.17 -10.35
CA ILE A 307 15.61 23.59 -10.20
C ILE A 307 15.08 24.00 -8.83
N LYS A 308 15.97 24.36 -7.88
CA LYS A 308 15.53 25.12 -6.71
C LYS A 308 15.02 26.47 -7.21
N ASN A 309 13.71 26.61 -7.37
CA ASN A 309 13.10 27.94 -7.41
C ASN A 309 13.41 28.58 -6.05
N LYS A 310 14.31 29.57 -6.10
CA LYS A 310 14.69 30.39 -4.94
C LYS A 310 13.51 31.17 -4.41
#